data_AF-A0A2G9XYE5-F1
#
_entry.id   AF-A0A2G9XYE5-F1
#
_cell.length_a   1.000
_cell.length_b   1.000
_cell.length_c   1.000
_cell.angle_alpha   90.00
_cell.angle_beta   90.00
_cell.angle_gamma   90.00
#
_symmetry.space_group_name_H-M   'P 1'
#
loop_
_entity.id
_entity.type
_entity.pdbx_description
1 polymer ?
#
loop_
_entity_poly.entity_id
_entity_poly.type
_entity_poly.pdbx_seq_one_letter_code
_entity_poly.pdbx_strand_id
1 'polypeptide(L)'
;MGILFLSFLLLSSPNRVYIEIENGDGCEEVAKKLYESGAIRQPVLFAVWARITGNDKRIKAGRYEFETPCGLRDALRKIVKGETADIKVTIPEGTNIFDIAEIFQTNTGMDSAEFINLARDSSLLDRFGINAPTLEGFLFPDTY
;
A
#
# COMPACT_ATOMS: atom_id res chain seq x y z
N MET A 1 7.92 36.12 -30.12
CA MET A 1 7.88 34.65 -30.10
C MET A 1 8.90 34.12 -29.08
N GLY A 2 8.66 34.28 -27.77
CA GLY A 2 9.73 34.01 -26.78
C GLY A 2 9.31 33.84 -25.33
N ILE A 3 8.02 33.60 -25.06
CA ILE A 3 7.50 33.43 -23.68
C ILE A 3 6.77 32.09 -23.50
N LEU A 4 6.42 31.39 -24.59
CA LEU A 4 5.72 30.10 -24.53
C LEU A 4 6.64 28.89 -24.28
N PHE A 5 7.97 29.02 -24.46
CA PHE A 5 8.90 27.91 -24.24
C PHE A 5 9.31 27.75 -22.76
N LEU A 6 9.20 28.83 -21.96
CA LEU A 6 9.59 28.82 -20.55
C LEU A 6 8.48 28.33 -19.61
N SER A 7 7.21 28.31 -20.05
CA SER A 7 6.10 27.82 -19.23
C SER A 7 5.97 26.29 -19.24
N PHE A 8 6.59 25.60 -20.20
CA PHE A 8 6.59 24.14 -20.25
C PHE A 8 7.58 23.51 -19.26
N LEU A 9 8.51 24.31 -18.71
CA LEU A 9 9.56 23.86 -17.79
C LEU A 9 9.13 23.90 -16.30
N LEU A 10 7.94 24.42 -15.96
CA LEU A 10 7.61 24.81 -14.58
C LEU A 10 6.55 23.97 -13.84
N LEU A 11 5.94 22.93 -14.43
CA LEU A 11 5.07 22.01 -13.68
C LEU A 11 5.19 20.54 -14.17
N SER A 12 6.34 19.91 -13.95
CA SER A 12 6.39 18.45 -13.76
C SER A 12 6.67 18.18 -12.29
N SER A 13 5.66 18.38 -11.45
CA SER A 13 5.64 17.59 -10.21
C SER A 13 5.51 16.14 -10.66
N PRO A 14 6.37 15.20 -10.22
CA PRO A 14 6.17 13.80 -10.53
C PRO A 14 4.77 13.42 -10.03
N ASN A 15 3.87 13.11 -10.95
CA ASN A 15 2.55 12.60 -10.58
C ASN A 15 2.79 11.27 -9.88
N ARG A 16 2.44 11.19 -8.59
CA ARG A 16 2.55 9.97 -7.81
C ARG A 16 1.26 9.18 -7.96
N VAL A 17 1.38 7.88 -8.20
CA VAL A 17 0.25 6.96 -8.25
C VAL A 17 0.45 5.83 -7.27
N TYR A 18 -0.63 5.44 -6.61
CA TYR A 18 -0.66 4.30 -5.71
C TYR A 18 -1.30 3.12 -6.41
N ILE A 19 -0.67 1.95 -6.30
CA ILE A 19 -1.13 0.71 -6.93
C ILE A 19 -1.17 -0.37 -5.87
N GLU A 20 -2.30 -1.07 -5.80
CA GLU A 20 -2.49 -2.21 -4.92
C GLU A 20 -2.29 -3.51 -5.69
N ILE A 21 -1.30 -4.28 -5.26
CA ILE A 21 -1.03 -5.63 -5.75
C ILE A 21 -1.57 -6.60 -4.72
N GLU A 22 -2.55 -7.41 -5.12
CA GLU A 22 -3.24 -8.35 -4.25
C GLU A 22 -2.49 -9.69 -4.18
N ASN A 23 -2.75 -10.46 -3.12
CA ASN A 23 -2.26 -11.83 -3.05
C ASN A 23 -2.89 -12.67 -4.16
N GLY A 24 -2.05 -13.25 -5.02
CA GLY A 24 -2.49 -14.03 -6.17
C GLY A 24 -2.41 -13.28 -7.50
N ASP A 25 -2.14 -11.98 -7.50
CA ASP A 25 -1.87 -11.24 -8.72
C ASP A 25 -0.64 -11.80 -9.44
N GLY A 26 -0.86 -12.29 -10.66
CA GLY A 26 0.22 -12.73 -11.55
C GLY A 26 0.95 -11.56 -12.20
N CYS A 27 2.14 -11.83 -12.75
CA CYS A 27 2.96 -10.81 -13.41
C CYS A 27 2.23 -10.03 -14.53
N GLU A 28 1.31 -10.67 -15.24
CA GLU A 28 0.52 -10.02 -16.31
C GLU A 28 -0.52 -9.05 -15.75
N GLU A 29 -1.21 -9.41 -14.67
CA GLU A 29 -2.17 -8.54 -14.01
C GLU A 29 -1.48 -7.33 -13.38
N VAL A 30 -0.33 -7.54 -12.74
CA VAL A 30 0.49 -6.45 -12.20
C VAL A 30 0.96 -5.51 -13.31
N ALA A 31 1.39 -6.04 -14.47
CA ALA A 31 1.79 -5.22 -15.60
C ALA A 31 0.62 -4.35 -16.11
N LYS A 32 -0.58 -4.93 -16.16
CA LYS A 32 -1.81 -4.23 -16.55
C LYS A 32 -2.17 -3.12 -15.55
N LYS A 33 -2.19 -3.41 -14.25
CA LYS A 33 -2.42 -2.43 -13.17
C LYS A 33 -1.42 -1.25 -13.25
N LEU A 34 -0.14 -1.54 -13.50
CA LEU A 34 0.91 -0.53 -13.70
C LEU A 34 0.69 0.33 -14.94
N TYR A 35 0.12 -0.22 -16.00
CA TYR A 35 -0.17 0.51 -17.22
C TYR A 35 -1.43 1.38 -17.09
N GLU A 36 -2.50 0.83 -16.52
CA GLU A 36 -3.78 1.53 -16.30
C GLU A 36 -3.63 2.72 -15.36
N SER A 37 -2.73 2.63 -14.37
CA SER A 37 -2.40 3.75 -13.48
C SER A 37 -1.45 4.79 -14.11
N GLY A 38 -0.89 4.51 -15.29
CA GLY A 38 0.11 5.35 -15.94
C GLY A 38 1.52 5.26 -15.33
N ALA A 39 1.76 4.34 -14.38
CA ALA A 39 3.08 4.12 -13.79
C ALA A 39 4.11 3.64 -14.82
N ILE A 40 3.70 2.78 -15.77
CA ILE A 40 4.55 2.33 -16.88
C ILE A 40 3.86 2.55 -18.22
N ARG A 41 4.66 2.64 -19.29
CA ARG A 41 4.14 2.80 -20.66
C ARG A 41 3.97 1.49 -21.43
N GLN A 42 4.69 0.44 -21.02
CA GLN A 42 4.86 -0.78 -21.81
C GLN A 42 4.65 -2.03 -20.93
N PRO A 43 3.39 -2.44 -20.70
CA PRO A 43 3.06 -3.59 -19.84
C PRO A 43 3.66 -4.90 -20.36
N VAL A 44 3.66 -5.11 -21.68
CA VAL A 44 4.25 -6.31 -22.30
C VAL A 44 5.75 -6.40 -22.01
N LEU A 45 6.47 -5.28 -22.13
CA LEU A 45 7.92 -5.26 -21.89
C LEU A 45 8.25 -5.48 -20.40
N PHE A 46 7.40 -4.99 -19.49
CA PHE A 46 7.51 -5.32 -18.07
C PHE A 46 7.40 -6.83 -17.83
N ALA A 47 6.35 -7.48 -18.36
CA ALA A 47 6.13 -8.91 -18.16
C ALA A 47 7.24 -9.76 -18.78
N VAL A 48 7.70 -9.42 -19.98
CA VAL A 48 8.85 -10.08 -20.63
C VAL A 48 10.11 -9.90 -19.79
N TRP A 49 10.39 -8.69 -19.32
CA TRP A 49 11.55 -8.41 -18.49
C TRP A 49 11.52 -9.19 -17.16
N ALA A 50 10.35 -9.27 -16.52
CA ALA A 50 10.16 -10.06 -15.32
C ALA A 50 10.44 -11.55 -15.54
N ARG A 51 9.97 -12.12 -16.65
CA ARG A 51 10.23 -13.53 -17.02
C ARG A 51 11.70 -13.79 -17.32
N ILE A 52 12.35 -12.94 -18.13
CA ILE A 52 13.76 -13.09 -18.49
C ILE A 52 14.66 -12.99 -17.25
N THR A 53 14.29 -12.15 -16.28
CA THR A 53 15.04 -12.00 -15.03
C THR A 53 14.64 -12.99 -13.93
N GLY A 54 13.70 -13.91 -14.19
CA GLY A 54 13.22 -14.91 -13.23
C GLY A 54 12.46 -14.32 -12.03
N ASN A 55 11.92 -13.10 -12.19
CA ASN A 55 11.23 -12.37 -11.13
C ASN A 55 9.70 -12.35 -11.28
N ASP A 56 9.17 -12.97 -12.33
CA ASP A 56 7.72 -13.06 -12.62
C ASP A 56 6.91 -13.68 -11.47
N LYS A 57 7.50 -14.60 -10.71
CA LYS A 57 6.89 -15.23 -9.52
C LYS A 57 7.33 -14.62 -8.19
N ARG A 58 8.17 -13.58 -8.22
CA ARG A 58 8.74 -12.93 -7.02
C ARG A 58 8.06 -11.61 -6.69
N ILE A 59 6.97 -11.31 -7.37
CA ILE A 59 6.15 -10.13 -7.11
C ILE A 59 5.51 -10.29 -5.73
N LYS A 60 5.69 -9.28 -4.87
CA LYS A 60 5.10 -9.25 -3.54
C LYS A 60 3.82 -8.43 -3.56
N ALA A 61 2.80 -8.93 -2.89
CA ALA A 61 1.59 -8.17 -2.61
C ALA A 61 1.92 -6.93 -1.75
N GLY A 62 1.09 -5.90 -1.88
CA GLY A 62 1.19 -4.66 -1.12
C GLY A 62 0.79 -3.43 -1.91
N ARG A 63 0.72 -2.31 -1.20
CA ARG A 63 0.47 -0.99 -1.78
C ARG A 63 1.80 -0.35 -2.17
N TYR A 64 1.95 0.06 -3.41
CA TYR A 64 3.18 0.67 -3.91
C TYR A 64 2.90 2.07 -4.46
N GLU A 65 3.80 3.00 -4.13
CA GLU A 65 3.80 4.34 -4.72
C GLU A 65 4.79 4.39 -5.90
N PHE A 66 4.39 4.94 -7.04
CA PHE A 66 5.28 5.16 -8.18
C PHE A 66 5.24 6.60 -8.64
N GLU A 67 6.41 7.17 -8.93
CA GLU A 67 6.51 8.41 -9.69
C GLU A 67 6.27 8.10 -11.18
N THR A 68 5.37 8.84 -11.81
CA THR A 68 4.96 8.56 -13.19
C THR A 68 5.65 9.45 -14.22
N PRO A 69 6.05 8.90 -15.39
CA PRO A 69 6.25 7.47 -15.65
C PRO A 69 7.56 6.96 -15.00
N CYS A 70 7.56 5.75 -14.46
CA CYS A 70 8.77 5.09 -13.95
C CYS A 70 9.35 4.09 -14.96
N GLY A 71 10.65 3.76 -14.79
CA GLY A 71 11.31 2.74 -15.60
C GLY A 71 10.86 1.32 -15.22
N LEU A 72 10.70 0.44 -16.21
CA LEU A 72 10.24 -0.94 -16.01
C LEU A 72 11.12 -1.73 -15.00
N ARG A 73 12.44 -1.47 -15.04
CA ARG A 73 13.41 -2.11 -14.15
C ARG A 73 13.22 -1.66 -12.70
N ASP A 74 12.99 -0.38 -12.48
CA ASP A 74 12.75 0.17 -11.15
C ASP A 74 11.41 -0.27 -10.61
N ALA A 75 10.37 -0.29 -11.44
CA ALA A 75 9.06 -0.82 -11.08
C ALA A 75 9.17 -2.29 -10.61
N LEU A 76 9.81 -3.14 -11.42
CA LEU A 76 9.99 -4.54 -11.08
C LEU A 76 10.84 -4.74 -9.83
N ARG A 77 11.95 -4.01 -9.70
CA ARG A 77 12.80 -4.04 -8.49
C ARG A 77 12.00 -3.68 -7.25
N LYS A 78 11.23 -2.59 -7.30
CA LYS A 78 10.44 -2.08 -6.18
C LYS A 78 9.44 -3.13 -5.70
N ILE A 79 8.72 -3.74 -6.63
CA ILE A 79 7.70 -4.77 -6.37
C ILE A 79 8.33 -6.08 -5.87
N VAL A 80 9.46 -6.51 -6.45
CA VAL A 80 10.14 -7.75 -6.03
C VAL A 80 10.79 -7.60 -4.66
N LYS A 81 11.33 -6.42 -4.35
CA LYS A 81 11.88 -6.13 -3.03
C LYS A 81 10.78 -5.97 -1.98
N GLY A 82 9.59 -5.55 -2.37
CA GLY A 82 8.51 -5.23 -1.44
C GLY A 82 8.74 -3.87 -0.79
N GLU A 83 9.22 -2.90 -1.55
CA GLU A 83 9.35 -1.51 -1.12
C GLU A 83 7.96 -0.84 -1.15
N THR A 84 7.07 -1.31 -0.27
CA THR A 84 5.67 -0.87 -0.15
C THR A 84 5.58 0.55 0.44
N ALA A 85 4.50 1.24 0.08
CA ALA A 85 4.10 2.50 0.69
C ALA A 85 3.21 2.19 1.90
N ASP A 86 3.85 1.74 2.98
CA ASP A 86 3.17 1.42 4.22
C ASP A 86 2.51 2.67 4.80
N ILE A 87 1.28 2.50 5.29
CA ILE A 87 0.58 3.54 6.03
C ILE A 87 1.03 3.40 7.48
N LYS A 88 1.81 4.35 7.96
CA LYS A 88 2.22 4.38 9.37
C LYS A 88 1.06 4.82 10.23
N VAL A 89 0.74 4.03 11.25
CA VAL A 89 -0.33 4.34 12.21
C VAL A 89 0.27 4.40 13.60
N THR A 90 0.24 5.57 14.22
CA THR A 90 0.70 5.75 15.60
C THR A 90 -0.46 5.63 16.57
N ILE A 91 -0.31 4.77 17.58
CA ILE A 91 -1.21 4.65 18.72
C ILE A 91 -0.55 5.35 19.92
N PRO A 92 -1.02 6.55 20.33
CA PRO A 92 -0.52 7.23 21.51
C PRO A 92 -0.85 6.48 22.81
N GLU A 93 -0.02 6.68 23.83
CA GLU A 93 -0.32 6.20 25.18
C GLU A 93 -1.64 6.79 25.71
N GLY A 94 -2.39 5.99 26.47
CA GLY A 94 -3.64 6.43 27.08
C GLY A 94 -4.83 6.56 26.12
N THR A 95 -4.69 6.11 24.86
CA THR A 95 -5.82 6.00 23.93
C THR A 95 -6.71 4.82 24.27
N ASN A 96 -8.02 5.02 24.14
CA ASN A 96 -9.00 3.95 24.27
C ASN A 96 -9.29 3.29 22.91
N ILE A 97 -10.01 2.18 22.90
CA ILE A 97 -10.28 1.43 21.68
C ILE A 97 -11.08 2.18 20.61
N PHE A 98 -11.90 3.15 21.00
CA PHE A 98 -12.66 4.00 20.08
C PHE A 98 -11.76 5.06 19.43
N ASP A 99 -10.85 5.66 20.20
CA ASP A 99 -9.84 6.57 19.65
C ASP A 99 -8.95 5.83 18.64
N ILE A 100 -8.58 4.60 18.97
CA ILE A 100 -7.80 3.73 18.09
C ILE A 100 -8.59 3.43 16.80
N ALA A 101 -9.87 3.09 16.90
CA ALA A 101 -10.72 2.86 15.74
C ALA A 101 -10.79 4.09 14.81
N GLU A 102 -10.89 5.30 15.38
CA GLU A 102 -10.85 6.55 14.63
C GLU A 102 -9.48 6.81 13.98
N ILE A 103 -8.39 6.53 14.69
CA ILE A 103 -7.03 6.63 14.16
C ILE A 103 -6.87 5.69 12.95
N PHE A 104 -7.30 4.43 13.05
CA PHE A 104 -7.24 3.48 11.94
C PHE A 104 -8.13 3.92 10.78
N GLN A 105 -9.36 4.36 11.06
CA GLN A 105 -10.26 4.86 10.02
C GLN A 105 -9.66 6.05 9.27
N THR A 106 -9.09 7.02 9.99
CA THR A 106 -8.53 8.24 9.39
C THR A 106 -7.28 7.96 8.56
N ASN A 107 -6.41 7.07 9.02
CA ASN A 107 -5.13 6.80 8.34
C ASN A 107 -5.26 5.76 7.23
N THR A 108 -6.12 4.75 7.40
CA THR A 108 -6.20 3.58 6.50
C THR A 108 -7.51 3.46 5.74
N GLY A 109 -8.57 4.16 6.16
CA GLY A 109 -9.92 4.01 5.60
C GLY A 109 -10.70 2.81 6.14
N MET A 110 -10.16 2.09 7.13
CA MET A 110 -10.86 0.96 7.78
C MET A 110 -12.17 1.41 8.44
N ASP A 111 -13.19 0.57 8.39
CA ASP A 111 -14.46 0.86 9.06
C ASP A 111 -14.30 0.76 10.59
N SER A 112 -14.61 1.86 11.29
CA SER A 112 -14.43 1.94 12.74
C SER A 112 -15.43 1.05 13.49
N ALA A 113 -16.64 0.84 12.97
CA ALA A 113 -17.62 -0.03 13.60
C ALA A 113 -17.21 -1.51 13.48
N GLU A 114 -16.71 -1.92 12.31
CA GLU A 114 -16.14 -3.25 12.10
C GLU A 114 -14.94 -3.50 13.01
N PHE A 115 -14.02 -2.54 13.14
CA PHE A 115 -12.90 -2.63 14.06
C PHE A 115 -13.37 -2.86 15.50
N ILE A 116 -14.34 -2.06 15.98
CA ILE A 116 -14.87 -2.20 17.35
C ILE A 116 -15.57 -3.55 17.55
N ASN A 117 -16.28 -4.04 16.55
CA ASN A 117 -16.92 -5.36 16.62
C ASN A 117 -15.89 -6.48 16.75
N LEU A 118 -14.84 -6.46 15.90
CA LEU A 118 -13.75 -7.43 15.96
C LEU A 118 -13.00 -7.36 17.29
N ALA A 119 -12.82 -6.15 17.83
CA ALA A 119 -12.13 -5.95 19.08
C ALA A 119 -12.91 -6.46 20.31
N ARG A 120 -14.18 -6.83 20.13
CA ARG A 120 -15.05 -7.46 21.14
C ARG A 120 -15.38 -8.91 20.80
N ASP A 121 -14.85 -9.42 19.69
CA ASP A 121 -15.15 -10.77 19.23
C ASP A 121 -14.46 -11.81 20.11
N SER A 122 -15.24 -12.57 20.87
CA SER A 122 -14.73 -13.60 21.78
C SER A 122 -13.84 -14.65 21.11
N SER A 123 -14.15 -15.02 19.85
CA SER A 123 -13.36 -16.03 19.14
C SER A 123 -11.98 -15.51 18.76
N LEU A 124 -11.88 -14.23 18.41
CA LEU A 124 -10.64 -13.54 18.13
C LEU A 124 -9.81 -13.37 19.41
N LEU A 125 -10.45 -12.97 20.53
CA LEU A 125 -9.79 -12.85 21.83
C LEU A 125 -9.21 -14.19 22.30
N ASP A 126 -9.97 -15.27 22.18
CA ASP A 126 -9.52 -16.64 22.50
C ASP A 126 -8.33 -17.06 21.63
N ARG A 127 -8.35 -16.74 20.34
CA ARG A 127 -7.23 -17.02 19.41
C ARG A 127 -5.93 -16.31 19.81
N PHE A 128 -6.03 -15.12 20.39
CA PHE A 128 -4.88 -14.38 20.91
C PHE A 128 -4.55 -14.72 22.37
N GLY A 129 -5.29 -15.64 23.00
CA GLY A 129 -5.09 -16.01 24.41
C GLY A 129 -5.45 -14.88 25.38
N ILE A 130 -6.32 -13.96 24.98
CA ILE A 130 -6.71 -12.79 25.75
C ILE A 130 -7.94 -13.13 26.58
N ASN A 131 -7.76 -13.21 27.90
CA ASN A 131 -8.86 -13.41 28.85
C ASN A 131 -9.40 -12.06 29.33
N ALA A 132 -10.08 -11.35 28.44
CA ALA A 132 -10.71 -10.06 28.70
C ALA A 132 -11.99 -9.93 27.85
N PRO A 133 -12.94 -9.03 28.19
CA PRO A 133 -14.15 -8.83 27.39
C PRO A 133 -13.89 -8.12 26.05
N THR A 134 -12.76 -7.42 25.89
CA THR A 134 -12.38 -6.65 24.70
C THR A 134 -10.84 -6.60 24.54
N LEU A 135 -10.37 -6.11 23.40
CA LEU A 135 -8.95 -5.78 23.13
C LEU A 135 -8.49 -4.45 23.79
N GLU A 136 -9.32 -3.81 24.62
CA GLU A 136 -8.96 -2.57 25.31
C GLU A 136 -7.68 -2.76 26.13
N GLY A 137 -6.69 -1.90 25.91
CA GLY A 137 -5.39 -1.97 26.61
C GLY A 137 -4.43 -3.07 26.13
N PHE A 138 -4.78 -3.84 25.09
CA PHE A 138 -3.88 -4.85 24.49
C PHE A 138 -3.10 -4.35 23.26
N LEU A 139 -3.51 -3.23 22.67
CA LEU A 139 -2.76 -2.56 21.61
C LEU A 139 -1.68 -1.67 22.24
N PHE A 140 -0.42 -2.11 22.15
CA PHE A 140 0.70 -1.37 22.71
C PHE A 140 0.86 -0.02 22.02
N PRO A 141 1.13 1.05 22.78
CA PRO A 141 1.46 2.35 22.19
C PRO A 141 2.76 2.28 21.37
N ASP A 142 2.64 2.39 20.05
CA ASP A 142 3.75 2.40 19.10
C ASP A 142 3.28 2.94 17.74
N THR A 143 4.22 3.07 16.79
CA THR A 143 3.92 3.24 15.37
C THR A 143 4.00 1.91 14.65
N TYR A 144 2.85 1.47 14.14
CA TYR A 144 2.68 0.28 13.32
C TYR A 144 2.77 0.59 11.83
#